data_AF-A0A3F2RPF6-F1
#
_entry.id   AF-A0A3F2RPF6-F1
#
_cell.length_a   1.000
_cell.length_b   1.000
_cell.length_c   1.000
_cell.angle_alpha   90.00
_cell.angle_beta   90.00
_cell.angle_gamma   90.00
#
_symmetry.space_group_name_H-M   'P 1'
#
loop_
_entity.id
_entity.type
_entity.pdbx_description
1 polymer ?
#
loop_
_entity_poly.entity_id
_entity_poly.type
_entity_poly.pdbx_seq_one_letter_code
_entity_poly.pdbx_strand_id
1 'polypeptide(L)'
;MIATCRNSLGSNTNRVEILQLLLEADGDTAHCDSHGDTVLHWCARNSRVALLRYLLKHTDAAAVALSIQNYKRCTPLDIAKLQLECNRCLSTVTVYELLKDIDQSCNLRLNMLRFKRKEALIRARDAAHVQEQLAVVLETSERLIPKGEKLWRDTLEIAERHRKAEVQQHVDAVVKAAGTAARQWLETKDGKLFVKKQIPLATADTKQAVLSGKLPKPKDIMLAAKQRVQDLYCVEKEQSAKKSAIENFVAERPPYPRDRVAELRHLLHL
;
A
#
# COMPACT_ATOMS: atom_id res chain seq x y z
N MET A 1 -22.89 1.92 -39.52
CA MET A 1 -24.15 2.54 -39.07
C MET A 1 -25.23 2.66 -40.15
N ILE A 2 -24.91 2.95 -41.42
CA ILE A 2 -25.93 3.08 -42.49
C ILE A 2 -26.78 1.81 -42.65
N ALA A 3 -26.13 0.63 -42.66
CA ALA A 3 -26.81 -0.65 -42.81
C ALA A 3 -27.87 -0.93 -41.73
N THR A 4 -27.66 -0.48 -40.49
CA THR A 4 -28.61 -0.70 -39.39
C THR A 4 -29.89 0.12 -39.56
N CYS A 5 -29.80 1.29 -40.19
CA CYS A 5 -30.95 2.18 -40.46
C CYS A 5 -31.66 1.83 -41.78
N ARG A 6 -30.92 1.26 -42.74
CA ARG A 6 -31.43 0.83 -44.05
C ARG A 6 -32.25 -0.45 -43.96
N ASN A 7 -31.80 -1.44 -43.19
CA ASN A 7 -32.47 -2.75 -43.14
C ASN A 7 -33.70 -2.75 -42.23
N SER A 8 -34.76 -3.47 -42.63
CA SER A 8 -35.98 -3.67 -41.84
C SER A 8 -35.90 -4.85 -40.87
N LEU A 9 -34.89 -5.71 -41.01
CA LEU A 9 -34.70 -6.93 -40.23
C LEU A 9 -34.29 -6.63 -38.77
N GLY A 10 -34.86 -7.36 -37.82
CA GLY A 10 -34.58 -7.27 -36.38
C GLY A 10 -35.45 -6.26 -35.61
N SER A 11 -35.50 -6.42 -34.29
CA SER A 11 -36.20 -5.50 -33.37
C SER A 11 -35.51 -4.13 -33.33
N ASN A 12 -36.26 -3.07 -33.00
CA ASN A 12 -35.71 -1.73 -32.80
C ASN A 12 -34.69 -1.70 -31.65
N THR A 13 -34.89 -2.50 -30.61
CA THR A 13 -33.99 -2.61 -29.45
C THR A 13 -32.59 -3.06 -29.87
N ASN A 14 -32.52 -4.15 -30.62
CA ASN A 14 -31.25 -4.72 -31.09
C ASN A 14 -30.54 -3.75 -32.04
N ARG A 15 -31.29 -3.02 -32.87
CA ARG A 15 -30.71 -1.99 -33.76
C ARG A 15 -30.14 -0.81 -32.98
N VAL A 16 -30.76 -0.41 -31.88
CA VAL A 16 -30.22 0.63 -30.98
C VAL A 16 -28.95 0.14 -30.29
N GLU A 17 -28.91 -1.11 -29.82
CA GLU A 17 -27.70 -1.72 -29.23
C GLU A 17 -26.54 -1.78 -30.24
N ILE A 18 -26.81 -2.18 -31.48
CA ILE A 18 -25.77 -2.16 -32.52
C ILE A 18 -25.27 -0.72 -32.77
N LEU A 19 -26.16 0.28 -32.74
CA LEU A 19 -25.74 1.68 -32.84
C LEU A 19 -24.91 2.13 -31.63
N GLN A 20 -25.24 1.69 -30.41
CA GLN A 20 -24.44 1.95 -29.19
C GLN A 20 -23.02 1.43 -29.35
N LEU A 21 -22.85 0.16 -29.70
CA LEU A 21 -21.54 -0.47 -29.89
C LEU A 21 -20.72 0.23 -30.99
N LEU A 22 -21.37 0.62 -32.09
CA LEU A 22 -20.71 1.34 -33.16
C LEU A 22 -20.26 2.74 -32.74
N LEU A 23 -20.97 3.40 -31.83
CA LEU A 23 -20.60 4.71 -31.29
C LEU A 23 -19.46 4.62 -30.28
N GLU A 24 -19.46 3.57 -29.46
CA GLU A 24 -18.34 3.27 -28.55
C GLU A 24 -17.05 3.00 -29.32
N ALA A 25 -17.16 2.41 -30.52
CA ALA A 25 -16.06 2.19 -31.46
C ALA A 25 -15.75 3.38 -32.38
N ASP A 26 -16.20 4.59 -32.04
CA ASP A 26 -15.94 5.83 -32.79
C ASP A 26 -16.54 5.88 -34.21
N GLY A 27 -17.70 5.25 -34.39
CA GLY A 27 -18.42 5.26 -35.66
C GLY A 27 -18.77 6.66 -36.14
N ASP A 28 -18.40 6.96 -37.39
CA ASP A 28 -18.68 8.25 -38.03
C ASP A 28 -20.12 8.36 -38.55
N THR A 29 -20.87 9.31 -38.01
CA THR A 29 -22.26 9.61 -38.42
C THR A 29 -22.36 10.41 -39.72
N ALA A 30 -21.27 11.04 -40.16
CA ALA A 30 -21.20 11.81 -41.40
C ALA A 30 -20.95 10.93 -42.64
N HIS A 31 -20.55 9.67 -42.43
CA HIS A 31 -20.33 8.73 -43.52
C HIS A 31 -21.59 8.57 -44.39
N CYS A 32 -21.38 8.58 -45.71
CA CYS A 32 -22.42 8.47 -46.73
C CYS A 32 -22.23 7.22 -47.58
N ASP A 33 -23.34 6.71 -48.14
CA ASP A 33 -23.30 5.59 -49.06
C ASP A 33 -23.04 6.04 -50.51
N SER A 34 -23.12 5.10 -51.46
CA SER A 34 -22.92 5.33 -52.89
C SER A 34 -23.92 6.31 -53.53
N HIS A 35 -24.96 6.75 -52.82
CA HIS A 35 -25.93 7.75 -53.28
C HIS A 35 -25.75 9.10 -52.57
N GLY A 36 -24.72 9.22 -51.71
CA GLY A 36 -24.56 10.36 -50.83
C GLY A 36 -25.54 10.37 -49.66
N ASP A 37 -26.30 9.28 -49.43
CA ASP A 37 -27.23 9.20 -48.32
C ASP A 37 -26.48 8.83 -47.04
N THR A 38 -26.59 9.70 -46.03
CA THR A 38 -26.11 9.43 -44.68
C THR A 38 -27.08 8.54 -43.89
N VAL A 39 -26.69 8.15 -42.68
CA VAL A 39 -27.57 7.41 -41.75
C VAL A 39 -28.93 8.09 -41.55
N LEU A 40 -28.99 9.43 -41.53
CA LEU A 40 -30.23 10.16 -41.31
C LEU A 40 -31.13 10.22 -42.54
N HIS A 41 -30.56 10.24 -43.75
CA HIS A 41 -31.33 10.12 -44.99
C HIS A 41 -32.11 8.79 -45.00
N TRP A 42 -31.48 7.70 -44.57
CA TRP A 42 -32.13 6.39 -44.43
C TRP A 42 -33.18 6.36 -43.32
N CYS A 43 -32.95 7.01 -42.18
CA CYS A 43 -33.95 7.13 -41.13
C CYS A 43 -35.19 7.91 -41.60
N ALA A 44 -34.98 9.00 -42.36
CA ALA A 44 -36.04 9.80 -42.97
C ALA A 44 -36.85 9.00 -43.99
N ARG A 45 -36.16 8.33 -44.92
CA ARG A 45 -36.78 7.52 -45.97
C ARG A 45 -37.61 6.37 -45.43
N ASN A 46 -37.09 5.68 -44.42
CA ASN A 46 -37.75 4.50 -43.83
C ASN A 46 -38.64 4.85 -42.62
N SER A 47 -38.83 6.14 -42.30
CA SER A 47 -39.60 6.60 -41.14
C SER A 47 -39.20 5.95 -39.80
N ARG A 48 -37.90 5.75 -39.57
CA ARG A 48 -37.36 5.02 -38.40
C ARG A 48 -37.22 5.93 -37.18
N VAL A 49 -38.35 6.27 -36.58
CA VAL A 49 -38.47 7.19 -35.45
C VAL A 49 -37.53 6.83 -34.27
N ALA A 50 -37.51 5.56 -33.84
CA ALA A 50 -36.73 5.14 -32.67
C ALA A 50 -35.21 5.32 -32.87
N LEU A 51 -34.71 4.95 -34.04
CA LEU A 51 -33.30 5.09 -34.39
C LEU A 51 -32.93 6.57 -34.57
N LEU A 52 -33.82 7.35 -35.20
CA LEU A 52 -33.64 8.79 -35.36
C LEU A 52 -33.52 9.51 -34.01
N ARG A 53 -34.43 9.24 -33.05
CA ARG A 53 -34.35 9.84 -31.71
C ARG A 53 -33.06 9.47 -31.00
N TYR A 54 -32.64 8.21 -31.11
CA TYR A 54 -31.40 7.75 -30.49
C TYR A 54 -30.17 8.48 -31.07
N LEU A 55 -30.06 8.53 -32.39
CA LEU A 55 -28.97 9.22 -33.09
C LEU A 55 -28.94 10.71 -32.76
N LEU A 56 -30.08 11.40 -32.80
CA LEU A 56 -30.16 12.83 -32.47
C LEU A 56 -29.82 13.12 -31.00
N LYS A 57 -30.12 12.19 -30.09
CA LYS A 57 -29.85 12.36 -28.66
C LYS A 57 -28.39 12.08 -28.29
N HIS A 58 -27.76 11.10 -28.94
CA HIS A 58 -26.47 10.55 -28.50
C HIS A 58 -25.30 10.85 -29.43
N THR A 59 -25.52 11.50 -30.58
CA THR A 59 -24.48 11.67 -31.61
C THR A 59 -24.47 13.07 -32.24
N ASP A 60 -23.40 13.37 -32.98
CA ASP A 60 -23.27 14.57 -33.81
C ASP A 60 -24.10 14.50 -35.12
N ALA A 61 -24.91 13.44 -35.32
CA ALA A 61 -25.73 13.26 -36.52
C ALA A 61 -26.67 14.44 -36.78
N ALA A 62 -27.09 15.17 -35.73
CA ALA A 62 -27.88 16.39 -35.87
C ALA A 62 -27.20 17.48 -36.72
N ALA A 63 -25.86 17.64 -36.63
CA ALA A 63 -25.11 18.58 -37.47
C ALA A 63 -25.02 18.12 -38.93
N VAL A 64 -24.85 16.81 -39.11
CA VAL A 64 -24.86 16.14 -40.41
C VAL A 64 -26.23 16.25 -41.07
N ALA A 65 -27.32 16.25 -40.28
CA ALA A 65 -28.70 16.33 -40.75
C ALA A 65 -29.02 17.60 -41.52
N LEU A 66 -28.40 18.72 -41.13
CA LEU A 66 -28.71 20.04 -41.65
C LEU A 66 -27.82 20.44 -42.84
N SER A 67 -26.63 19.85 -42.93
CA SER A 67 -25.58 20.32 -43.85
C SER A 67 -25.33 19.40 -45.03
N ILE A 68 -25.51 18.08 -44.88
CA ILE A 68 -25.16 17.12 -45.92
C ILE A 68 -26.36 16.87 -46.83
N GLN A 69 -26.19 17.21 -48.11
CA GLN A 69 -27.10 16.84 -49.17
C GLN A 69 -26.61 15.58 -49.88
N ASN A 70 -27.54 14.70 -50.25
CA ASN A 70 -27.23 13.57 -51.11
C ASN A 70 -27.00 14.03 -52.57
N TYR A 71 -26.71 13.09 -53.48
CA TYR A 71 -26.46 13.43 -54.89
C TYR A 71 -27.67 14.03 -55.63
N LYS A 72 -28.88 13.91 -55.07
CA LYS A 72 -30.09 14.58 -55.56
C LYS A 72 -30.29 15.99 -54.98
N ARG A 73 -29.30 16.50 -54.24
CA ARG A 73 -29.36 17.78 -53.50
C ARG A 73 -30.46 17.84 -52.44
N CYS A 74 -30.91 16.67 -51.96
CA CYS A 74 -31.92 16.59 -50.90
C CYS A 74 -31.22 16.45 -49.55
N THR A 75 -31.67 17.22 -48.57
CA THR A 75 -31.32 17.00 -47.16
C THR A 75 -32.21 15.89 -46.57
N PRO A 76 -31.86 15.33 -45.40
CA PRO A 76 -32.75 14.45 -44.64
C PRO A 76 -34.13 15.07 -44.35
N LEU A 77 -34.20 16.38 -44.12
CA LEU A 77 -35.47 17.10 -43.91
C LEU A 77 -36.31 17.10 -45.19
N ASP A 78 -35.69 17.32 -46.35
CA ASP A 78 -36.37 17.25 -47.65
C ASP A 78 -36.92 15.85 -47.93
N ILE A 79 -36.15 14.80 -47.62
CA ILE A 79 -36.62 13.41 -47.75
C ILE A 79 -37.81 13.15 -46.81
N ALA A 80 -37.74 13.62 -45.56
CA ALA A 80 -38.85 13.46 -44.62
C ALA A 80 -40.11 14.19 -45.09
N LYS A 81 -39.97 15.37 -45.68
CA LYS A 81 -41.08 16.12 -46.28
C LYS A 81 -41.68 15.37 -47.46
N LEU A 82 -40.86 14.84 -48.37
CA LEU A 82 -41.33 14.01 -49.48
C LEU A 82 -42.06 12.75 -49.00
N GLN A 83 -41.53 12.07 -47.97
CA GLN A 83 -42.22 10.91 -47.38
C GLN A 83 -43.55 11.29 -46.72
N LEU A 84 -43.62 12.44 -46.07
CA LEU A 84 -44.86 12.97 -45.49
C LEU A 84 -45.92 13.27 -46.58
N GLU A 85 -45.50 13.81 -47.72
CA GLU A 85 -46.34 14.09 -48.88
C GLU A 85 -46.82 12.79 -49.58
N CYS A 86 -45.96 11.79 -49.70
CA CYS A 86 -46.30 10.50 -50.29
C CYS A 86 -47.14 9.59 -49.37
N ASN A 87 -46.91 9.64 -48.06
CA ASN A 87 -47.59 8.79 -47.07
C ASN A 87 -47.68 9.49 -45.72
N ARG A 88 -48.83 10.12 -45.45
CA ARG A 88 -49.09 10.83 -44.20
C ARG A 88 -49.50 9.85 -43.10
N CYS A 89 -48.54 9.46 -42.26
CA CYS A 89 -48.74 8.61 -41.09
C CYS A 89 -48.01 9.17 -39.86
N LEU A 90 -48.31 8.66 -38.67
CA LEU A 90 -47.73 9.17 -37.42
C LEU A 90 -46.19 9.12 -37.44
N SER A 91 -45.60 8.09 -38.06
CA SER A 91 -44.13 7.97 -38.15
C SER A 91 -43.52 8.99 -39.10
N THR A 92 -44.14 9.31 -40.24
CA THR A 92 -43.61 10.33 -41.16
C THR A 92 -43.76 11.73 -40.59
N VAL A 93 -44.88 12.03 -39.93
CA VAL A 93 -45.09 13.30 -39.21
C VAL A 93 -44.05 13.48 -38.11
N THR A 94 -43.88 12.48 -37.24
CA THR A 94 -42.93 12.58 -36.12
C THR A 94 -41.48 12.69 -36.57
N VAL A 95 -41.08 12.04 -37.67
CA VAL A 95 -39.73 12.20 -38.23
C VAL A 95 -39.51 13.61 -38.79
N TYR A 96 -40.50 14.16 -39.50
CA TYR A 96 -40.43 15.52 -40.04
C TYR A 96 -40.31 16.57 -38.92
N GLU A 97 -41.15 16.48 -37.88
CA GLU A 97 -41.09 17.36 -36.72
C GLU A 97 -39.74 17.28 -36.00
N LEU A 98 -39.26 16.05 -35.74
CA LEU A 98 -37.96 15.83 -35.12
C LEU A 98 -36.80 16.43 -35.90
N LEU A 99 -36.85 16.42 -37.23
CA LEU A 99 -35.80 16.99 -38.09
C LEU A 99 -35.91 18.51 -38.21
N LYS A 100 -37.12 19.06 -38.15
CA LYS A 100 -37.38 20.50 -38.20
C LYS A 100 -36.90 21.22 -36.93
N ASP A 101 -37.02 20.60 -35.77
CA ASP A 101 -36.66 21.20 -34.47
C ASP A 101 -35.14 21.25 -34.19
N ILE A 102 -34.32 20.76 -35.13
CA ILE A 102 -32.85 20.62 -34.98
C ILE A 102 -32.12 21.97 -35.08
N ASP A 103 -32.70 23.00 -35.72
CA ASP A 103 -31.98 24.22 -36.12
C ASP A 103 -31.43 25.10 -34.96
N GLN A 104 -32.11 25.21 -33.82
CA GLN A 104 -31.69 26.13 -32.74
C GLN A 104 -31.01 25.43 -31.55
N SER A 105 -31.37 24.19 -31.25
CA SER A 105 -30.91 23.47 -30.05
C SER A 105 -29.59 22.73 -30.26
N CYS A 106 -29.22 22.45 -31.51
CA CYS A 106 -28.09 21.58 -31.81
C CYS A 106 -26.73 22.26 -31.63
N ASN A 107 -26.56 23.53 -31.98
CA ASN A 107 -25.25 24.19 -31.87
C ASN A 107 -24.69 24.22 -30.42
N LEU A 108 -25.52 24.54 -29.42
CA LEU A 108 -25.08 24.55 -28.02
C LEU A 108 -24.89 23.13 -27.45
N ARG A 109 -25.83 22.23 -27.76
CA ARG A 109 -25.78 20.83 -27.32
C ARG A 109 -24.55 20.10 -27.88
N LEU A 110 -24.21 20.32 -29.14
CA LEU A 110 -23.04 19.74 -29.81
C LEU A 110 -21.74 20.26 -29.21
N ASN A 111 -21.63 21.57 -28.97
CA ASN A 111 -20.47 22.15 -28.28
C ASN A 111 -20.29 21.55 -26.89
N MET A 112 -21.39 21.39 -26.13
CA MET A 112 -21.35 20.76 -24.81
C MET A 112 -20.94 19.28 -24.86
N LEU A 113 -21.43 18.49 -25.81
CA LEU A 113 -21.07 17.08 -25.94
C LEU A 113 -19.61 16.90 -26.37
N ARG A 114 -19.12 17.70 -27.32
CA ARG A 114 -17.71 17.73 -27.73
C ARG A 114 -16.80 18.11 -26.57
N PHE A 115 -17.20 19.10 -25.78
CA PHE A 115 -16.44 19.53 -24.60
C PHE A 115 -16.40 18.40 -23.56
N LYS A 116 -17.54 17.81 -23.19
CA LYS A 116 -17.60 16.69 -22.25
C LYS A 116 -16.77 15.49 -22.69
N ARG A 117 -16.77 15.18 -23.99
CA ARG A 117 -15.95 14.09 -24.55
C ARG A 117 -14.46 14.42 -24.46
N LYS A 118 -14.04 15.64 -24.80
CA LYS A 118 -12.65 16.09 -24.64
C LYS A 118 -12.20 16.06 -23.18
N GLU A 119 -13.04 16.55 -22.25
CA GLU A 119 -12.76 16.49 -20.82
C GLU A 119 -12.66 15.05 -20.29
N ALA A 120 -13.50 14.13 -20.78
CA ALA A 120 -13.41 12.72 -20.41
C ALA A 120 -12.10 12.10 -20.90
N LEU A 121 -11.66 12.41 -22.12
CA LEU A 121 -10.39 11.95 -22.68
C LEU A 121 -9.18 12.51 -21.91
N ILE A 122 -9.20 13.80 -21.57
CA ILE A 122 -8.15 14.43 -20.76
C ILE A 122 -8.10 13.76 -19.38
N ARG A 123 -9.24 13.61 -18.70
CA ARG A 123 -9.30 12.92 -17.41
C ARG A 123 -8.80 11.48 -17.47
N ALA A 124 -9.14 10.74 -18.52
CA ALA A 124 -8.67 9.37 -18.70
C ALA A 124 -7.14 9.32 -18.91
N ARG A 125 -6.60 10.22 -19.72
CA ARG A 125 -5.15 10.36 -19.93
C ARG A 125 -4.43 10.72 -18.63
N ASP A 126 -4.94 11.70 -17.89
CA ASP A 126 -4.34 12.15 -16.63
C ASP A 126 -4.39 11.04 -15.57
N ALA A 127 -5.51 10.32 -15.48
CA ALA A 127 -5.64 9.16 -14.59
C ALA A 127 -4.66 8.05 -14.94
N ALA A 128 -4.50 7.72 -16.23
CA ALA A 128 -3.53 6.73 -16.69
C ALA A 128 -2.09 7.15 -16.36
N HIS A 129 -1.75 8.43 -16.56
CA HIS A 129 -0.43 8.95 -16.21
C HIS A 129 -0.16 8.86 -14.70
N VAL A 130 -1.13 9.25 -13.87
CA VAL A 130 -1.00 9.14 -12.40
C VAL A 130 -0.83 7.67 -11.97
N GLN A 131 -1.56 6.75 -12.58
CA GLN A 131 -1.41 5.31 -12.31
C GLN A 131 -0.02 4.79 -12.67
N GLU A 132 0.53 5.21 -13.81
CA GLU A 132 1.89 4.85 -14.23
C GLU A 132 2.94 5.41 -13.27
N GLN A 133 2.82 6.69 -12.88
CA GLN A 133 3.73 7.29 -11.89
C GLN A 133 3.65 6.57 -10.53
N LEU A 134 2.45 6.24 -10.08
CA LEU A 134 2.25 5.48 -8.84
C LEU A 134 2.89 4.10 -8.92
N ALA A 135 2.75 3.39 -10.04
CA ALA A 135 3.35 2.08 -10.23
C ALA A 135 4.88 2.12 -10.12
N VAL A 136 5.53 3.13 -10.74
CA VAL A 136 6.98 3.34 -10.64
C VAL A 136 7.41 3.64 -9.20
N VAL A 137 6.67 4.50 -8.49
CA VAL A 137 6.96 4.81 -7.08
C VAL A 137 6.81 3.57 -6.19
N LEU A 138 5.76 2.77 -6.41
CA LEU A 138 5.56 1.53 -5.66
C LEU A 138 6.69 0.53 -5.92
N GLU A 139 7.06 0.27 -7.18
CA GLU A 139 8.14 -0.65 -7.52
C GLU A 139 9.50 -0.20 -6.92
N THR A 140 9.80 1.09 -7.01
CA THR A 140 11.02 1.64 -6.41
C THR A 140 11.00 1.55 -4.89
N SER A 141 9.86 1.79 -4.25
CA SER A 141 9.69 1.67 -2.80
C SER A 141 9.84 0.22 -2.32
N GLU A 142 9.23 -0.74 -3.02
CA GLU A 142 9.33 -2.18 -2.73
C GLU A 142 10.77 -2.68 -2.81
N ARG A 143 11.58 -2.10 -3.71
CA ARG A 143 13.00 -2.45 -3.84
C ARG A 143 13.88 -1.80 -2.78
N LEU A 144 13.61 -0.54 -2.42
CA LEU A 144 14.49 0.26 -1.57
C LEU A 144 14.20 0.09 -0.07
N ILE A 145 12.93 0.00 0.32
CA ILE A 145 12.52 -0.11 1.73
C ILE A 145 13.16 -1.36 2.39
N PRO A 146 13.07 -2.58 1.83
CA PRO A 146 13.67 -3.75 2.48
C PRO A 146 15.19 -3.68 2.57
N LYS A 147 15.85 -3.04 1.59
CA LYS A 147 17.31 -2.82 1.62
C LYS A 147 17.70 -1.86 2.74
N GLY A 148 16.99 -0.73 2.87
CA GLY A 148 17.19 0.22 3.95
C GLY A 148 16.94 -0.42 5.32
N GLU A 149 15.82 -1.14 5.46
CA GLU A 149 15.48 -1.87 6.69
C GLU A 149 16.51 -2.95 7.06
N LYS A 150 17.04 -3.67 6.07
CA LYS A 150 18.09 -4.66 6.29
C LYS A 150 19.37 -3.99 6.78
N LEU A 151 19.83 -2.94 6.08
CA LEU A 151 21.02 -2.20 6.49
C LEU A 151 20.88 -1.65 7.91
N TRP A 152 19.73 -1.07 8.23
CA TRP A 152 19.43 -0.58 9.57
C TRP A 152 19.51 -1.67 10.64
N ARG A 153 18.84 -2.82 10.42
CA ARG A 153 18.90 -3.96 11.34
C ARG A 153 20.31 -4.50 11.51
N ASP A 154 21.06 -4.64 10.42
CA ASP A 154 22.44 -5.12 10.46
C ASP A 154 23.32 -4.15 11.27
N THR A 155 23.16 -2.84 11.09
CA THR A 155 23.89 -1.83 11.87
C THR A 155 23.53 -1.84 13.36
N LEU A 156 22.26 -2.01 13.70
CA LEU A 156 21.81 -2.15 15.10
C LEU A 156 22.36 -3.43 15.74
N GLU A 157 22.38 -4.53 15.00
CA GLU A 157 22.94 -5.79 15.52
C GLU A 157 24.45 -5.64 15.79
N ILE A 158 25.18 -4.97 14.91
CA ILE A 158 26.60 -4.66 15.12
C ILE A 158 26.78 -3.78 16.36
N ALA A 159 26.00 -2.69 16.48
CA ALA A 159 26.06 -1.80 17.63
C ALA A 159 25.76 -2.53 18.96
N GLU A 160 24.75 -3.40 18.97
CA GLU A 160 24.38 -4.18 20.15
C GLU A 160 25.43 -5.24 20.51
N ARG A 161 26.14 -5.81 19.51
CA ARG A 161 27.31 -6.67 19.75
C ARG A 161 28.45 -5.89 20.41
N HIS A 162 28.75 -4.69 19.93
CA HIS A 162 29.75 -3.81 20.54
C HIS A 162 29.37 -3.44 21.98
N ARG A 163 28.13 -3.01 22.21
CA ARG A 163 27.62 -2.70 23.55
C ARG A 163 27.76 -3.87 24.51
N LYS A 164 27.40 -5.09 24.08
CA LYS A 164 27.55 -6.31 24.90
C LYS A 164 29.01 -6.63 25.22
N ALA A 165 29.92 -6.41 24.27
CA ALA A 165 31.35 -6.57 24.51
C ALA A 165 31.86 -5.55 25.55
N GLU A 166 31.43 -4.29 25.45
CA GLU A 166 31.76 -3.25 26.44
C GLU A 166 31.21 -3.57 27.84
N VAL A 167 29.95 -4.02 27.92
CA VAL A 167 29.34 -4.48 29.19
C VAL A 167 30.18 -5.58 29.80
N GLN A 168 30.56 -6.59 29.02
CA GLN A 168 31.34 -7.72 29.50
C GLN A 168 32.71 -7.27 30.02
N GLN A 169 33.41 -6.41 29.27
CA GLN A 169 34.71 -5.86 29.69
C GLN A 169 34.59 -5.04 30.99
N HIS A 170 33.57 -4.19 31.10
CA HIS A 170 33.33 -3.38 32.29
C HIS A 170 33.02 -4.25 33.51
N VAL A 171 32.11 -5.22 33.35
CA VAL A 171 31.73 -6.17 34.40
C VAL A 171 32.94 -6.98 34.85
N ASP A 172 33.76 -7.50 33.93
CA ASP A 172 34.95 -8.27 34.28
C ASP A 172 35.98 -7.43 35.06
N ALA A 173 36.15 -6.16 34.69
CA ALA A 173 37.01 -5.24 35.43
C ALA A 173 36.49 -4.97 36.85
N VAL A 174 35.18 -4.70 37.00
CA VAL A 174 34.56 -4.44 38.31
C VAL A 174 34.55 -5.68 39.19
N VAL A 175 34.24 -6.85 38.64
CA VAL A 175 34.28 -8.13 39.36
C VAL A 175 35.69 -8.42 39.85
N LYS A 176 36.71 -8.23 39.00
CA LYS A 176 38.10 -8.42 39.39
C LYS A 176 38.51 -7.48 40.53
N ALA A 177 38.13 -6.20 40.45
CA ALA A 177 38.38 -5.22 41.50
C ALA A 177 37.67 -5.58 42.82
N ALA A 178 36.41 -6.03 42.74
CA ALA A 178 35.64 -6.49 43.90
C ALA A 178 36.26 -7.73 44.55
N GLY A 179 36.70 -8.71 43.76
CA GLY A 179 37.40 -9.90 44.25
C GLY A 179 38.73 -9.55 44.95
N THR A 180 39.50 -8.60 44.39
CA THR A 180 40.72 -8.11 45.07
C THR A 180 40.42 -7.38 46.38
N ALA A 181 39.39 -6.53 46.39
CA ALA A 181 38.96 -5.81 47.59
C ALA A 181 38.41 -6.76 48.67
N ALA A 182 37.68 -7.80 48.28
CA ALA A 182 37.17 -8.82 49.19
C ALA A 182 38.31 -9.60 49.85
N ARG A 183 39.33 -10.00 49.09
CA ARG A 183 40.53 -10.66 49.64
C ARG A 183 41.30 -9.76 50.61
N GLN A 184 41.51 -8.50 50.25
CA GLN A 184 42.16 -7.52 51.13
C GLN A 184 41.34 -7.29 52.42
N TRP A 185 40.01 -7.26 52.32
CA TRP A 185 39.14 -7.12 53.49
C TRP A 185 39.22 -8.34 54.42
N LEU A 186 39.32 -9.57 53.87
CA LEU A 186 39.48 -10.78 54.67
C LEU A 186 40.80 -10.81 55.47
N GLU A 187 41.81 -10.03 55.08
CA GLU A 187 43.07 -9.90 55.80
C GLU A 187 43.00 -8.90 56.99
N THR A 188 41.99 -8.03 57.01
CA THR A 188 41.75 -7.06 58.09
C THR A 188 41.29 -7.74 59.39
N LYS A 189 41.34 -6.99 60.50
CA LYS A 189 40.88 -7.48 61.81
C LYS A 189 39.41 -7.90 61.79
N ASP A 190 38.57 -7.13 61.11
CA ASP A 190 37.13 -7.38 61.02
C ASP A 190 36.80 -8.59 60.13
N GLY A 191 37.53 -8.74 59.01
CA GLY A 191 37.41 -9.93 58.15
C GLY A 191 37.79 -11.23 58.86
N LYS A 192 38.86 -11.21 59.66
CA LYS A 192 39.27 -12.36 60.48
C LYS A 192 38.24 -12.73 61.54
N LEU A 193 37.59 -11.74 62.17
CA LEU A 193 36.51 -11.95 63.13
C LEU A 193 35.25 -12.53 62.48
N PHE A 194 34.88 -12.04 61.29
CA PHE A 194 33.77 -12.58 60.50
C PHE A 194 33.96 -14.06 60.17
N VAL A 195 35.13 -14.43 59.64
CA VAL A 195 35.46 -15.82 59.34
C VAL A 195 35.37 -16.68 60.60
N LYS A 196 35.91 -16.22 61.74
CA LYS A 196 35.85 -16.96 63.01
C LYS A 196 34.41 -17.26 63.48
N LYS A 197 33.48 -16.33 63.28
CA LYS A 197 32.05 -16.52 63.61
C LYS A 197 31.35 -17.50 62.68
N GLN A 198 31.77 -17.60 61.42
CA GLN A 198 31.17 -18.46 60.40
C GLN A 198 31.75 -19.89 60.37
N ILE A 199 32.92 -20.14 60.97
CA ILE A 199 33.57 -21.47 61.01
C ILE A 199 32.65 -22.58 61.59
N PRO A 200 31.92 -22.40 62.71
CA PRO A 200 31.09 -23.46 63.26
C PRO A 200 29.98 -23.91 62.31
N LEU A 201 29.34 -22.95 61.63
CA LEU A 201 28.29 -23.20 60.65
C LEU A 201 28.85 -23.93 59.41
N ALA A 202 29.96 -23.42 58.86
CA ALA A 202 30.63 -24.03 57.71
C ALA A 202 31.22 -25.42 58.01
N THR A 203 31.58 -25.70 59.27
CA THR A 203 32.05 -27.02 59.71
C THR A 203 30.90 -28.03 59.77
N ALA A 204 29.70 -27.59 60.15
CA ALA A 204 28.49 -28.42 60.09
C ALA A 204 28.09 -28.72 58.64
N ASP A 205 28.10 -27.70 57.78
CA ASP A 205 27.77 -27.83 56.35
C ASP A 205 28.75 -28.75 55.61
N THR A 206 30.05 -28.63 55.89
CA THR A 206 31.06 -29.51 55.27
C THR A 206 30.93 -30.96 55.74
N LYS A 207 30.61 -31.21 57.02
CA LYS A 207 30.32 -32.56 57.52
C LYS A 207 29.06 -33.14 56.86
N GLN A 208 28.00 -32.34 56.71
CA GLN A 208 26.77 -32.76 56.05
C GLN A 208 27.00 -33.02 54.55
N ALA A 209 27.82 -32.22 53.88
CA ALA A 209 28.17 -32.41 52.49
C ALA A 209 28.98 -33.70 52.26
N VAL A 210 29.88 -34.06 53.18
CA VAL A 210 30.61 -35.34 53.18
C VAL A 210 29.66 -36.53 53.43
N LEU A 211 28.71 -36.40 54.36
CA LEU A 211 27.68 -37.42 54.61
C LEU A 211 26.76 -37.64 53.40
N SER A 212 26.45 -36.58 52.65
CA SER A 212 25.62 -36.64 51.43
C SER A 212 26.36 -37.12 50.18
N GLY A 213 27.66 -37.43 50.27
CA GLY A 213 28.48 -37.91 49.14
C GLY A 213 28.89 -36.82 48.13
N LYS A 214 28.61 -35.54 48.39
CA LYS A 214 28.88 -34.43 47.46
C LYS A 214 30.34 -33.94 47.48
N LEU A 215 31.14 -34.32 48.49
CA LEU A 215 32.56 -33.94 48.61
C LEU A 215 33.42 -35.10 49.14
N PRO A 216 34.65 -35.29 48.62
CA PRO A 216 35.62 -36.21 49.19
C PRO A 216 36.03 -35.75 50.60
N LYS A 217 36.28 -36.71 51.51
CA LYS A 217 36.62 -36.43 52.91
C LYS A 217 37.92 -35.59 52.99
N PRO A 218 37.87 -34.31 53.40
CA PRO A 218 39.06 -33.47 53.44
C PRO A 218 40.01 -33.94 54.55
N LYS A 219 41.33 -33.77 54.34
CA LYS A 219 42.35 -34.08 55.36
C LYS A 219 42.13 -33.29 56.66
N ASP A 220 41.77 -32.01 56.55
CA ASP A 220 41.39 -31.13 57.66
C ASP A 220 40.05 -30.45 57.40
N ILE A 221 38.98 -30.92 58.07
CA ILE A 221 37.62 -30.40 57.89
C ILE A 221 37.53 -28.91 58.26
N MET A 222 38.26 -28.49 59.30
CA MET A 222 38.21 -27.12 59.82
C MET A 222 38.94 -26.12 58.90
N LEU A 223 40.06 -26.53 58.31
CA LEU A 223 40.81 -25.71 57.34
C LEU A 223 40.02 -25.56 56.03
N ALA A 224 39.42 -26.65 55.56
CA ALA A 224 38.54 -26.65 54.39
C ALA A 224 37.28 -25.80 54.62
N ALA A 225 36.68 -25.85 55.80
CA ALA A 225 35.54 -24.99 56.17
C ALA A 225 35.92 -23.50 56.18
N LYS A 226 37.10 -23.17 56.71
CA LYS A 226 37.63 -21.78 56.71
C LYS A 226 37.84 -21.25 55.28
N GLN A 227 38.47 -22.03 54.41
CA GLN A 227 38.68 -21.67 53.00
C GLN A 227 37.33 -21.50 52.28
N ARG A 228 36.39 -22.42 52.51
CA ARG A 228 35.04 -22.35 51.92
C ARG A 228 34.31 -21.06 52.31
N VAL A 229 34.40 -20.61 53.56
CA VAL A 229 33.80 -19.33 54.01
C VAL A 229 34.43 -18.14 53.30
N GLN A 230 35.76 -18.15 53.15
CA GLN A 230 36.48 -17.08 52.45
C GLN A 230 36.14 -17.03 50.96
N ASP A 231 36.06 -18.19 50.30
CA ASP A 231 35.69 -18.31 48.90
C ASP A 231 34.24 -17.89 48.67
N LEU A 232 33.31 -18.35 49.51
CA LEU A 232 31.90 -17.95 49.43
C LEU A 232 31.71 -16.45 49.59
N TYR A 233 32.44 -15.81 50.52
CA TYR A 233 32.39 -14.36 50.68
C TYR A 233 32.91 -13.61 49.44
N CYS A 234 34.02 -14.08 48.85
CA CYS A 234 34.53 -13.50 47.60
C CYS A 234 33.51 -13.64 46.46
N VAL A 235 32.94 -14.84 46.29
CA VAL A 235 31.94 -15.11 45.25
C VAL A 235 30.68 -14.25 45.44
N GLU A 236 30.20 -14.08 46.67
CA GLU A 236 29.03 -13.25 46.96
C GLU A 236 29.30 -11.77 46.62
N LYS A 237 30.48 -11.24 46.97
CA LYS A 237 30.87 -9.86 46.63
C LYS A 237 31.08 -9.67 45.14
N GLU A 238 31.69 -10.63 44.45
CA GLU A 238 31.83 -10.64 43.00
C GLU A 238 30.46 -10.66 42.30
N GLN A 239 29.52 -11.48 42.77
CA GLN A 239 28.15 -11.54 42.24
C GLN A 239 27.37 -10.25 42.49
N SER A 240 27.48 -9.66 43.68
CA SER A 240 26.83 -8.38 44.00
C SER A 240 27.40 -7.24 43.14
N ALA A 241 28.73 -7.19 43.00
CA ALA A 241 29.39 -6.19 42.16
C ALA A 241 29.03 -6.36 40.69
N LYS A 242 28.93 -7.61 40.20
CA LYS A 242 28.45 -7.93 38.86
C LYS A 242 27.04 -7.39 38.59
N LYS A 243 26.09 -7.64 39.51
CA LYS A 243 24.70 -7.15 39.35
C LYS A 243 24.66 -5.63 39.30
N SER A 244 25.30 -4.95 40.25
CA SER A 244 25.32 -3.49 40.30
C SER A 244 26.02 -2.87 39.08
N ALA A 245 27.11 -3.47 38.61
CA ALA A 245 27.80 -3.02 37.40
C ALA A 245 26.92 -3.12 36.15
N ILE A 246 26.17 -4.22 36.00
CA ILE A 246 25.22 -4.39 34.89
C ILE A 246 24.09 -3.36 34.99
N GLU A 247 23.48 -3.20 36.17
CA GLU A 247 22.38 -2.24 36.38
C GLU A 247 22.80 -0.80 36.08
N ASN A 248 23.95 -0.36 36.59
CA ASN A 248 24.49 0.98 36.35
C ASN A 248 24.83 1.19 34.87
N PHE A 249 25.47 0.21 34.22
CA PHE A 249 25.80 0.32 32.81
C PHE A 249 24.54 0.37 31.93
N VAL A 250 23.53 -0.45 32.23
CA VAL A 250 22.25 -0.44 31.49
C VAL A 250 21.49 0.85 31.72
N ALA A 251 21.58 1.47 32.91
CA ALA A 251 20.97 2.77 33.18
C ALA A 251 21.59 3.90 32.34
N GLU A 252 22.92 3.91 32.18
CA GLU A 252 23.62 4.89 31.33
C GLU A 252 23.49 4.58 29.83
N ARG A 253 23.48 3.29 29.47
CA ARG A 253 23.50 2.80 28.08
C ARG A 253 22.47 1.68 27.91
N PRO A 254 21.17 2.04 27.75
CA PRO A 254 20.11 1.06 27.58
C PRO A 254 20.32 0.23 26.31
N PRO A 255 19.81 -1.02 26.28
CA PRO A 255 19.88 -1.86 25.08
C PRO A 255 19.11 -1.22 23.92
N TYR A 256 19.60 -1.43 22.70
CA TYR A 256 18.86 -0.98 21.53
C TYR A 256 17.53 -1.75 21.42
N PRO A 257 16.39 -1.05 21.20
CA PRO A 257 15.10 -1.70 21.03
C PRO A 257 15.13 -2.62 19.80
N ARG A 258 14.43 -3.75 19.91
CA ARG A 258 14.24 -4.73 18.82
C ARG A 258 12.90 -4.59 18.12
N ASP A 259 11.98 -3.86 18.74
CA ASP A 259 10.63 -3.65 18.25
C ASP A 259 10.57 -2.39 17.41
N ARG A 260 10.21 -2.56 16.13
CA ARG A 260 10.10 -1.49 15.13
C ARG A 260 9.28 -0.28 15.59
N VAL A 261 8.22 -0.52 16.36
CA VAL A 261 7.33 0.53 16.87
C VAL A 261 8.01 1.34 17.99
N ALA A 262 8.77 0.68 18.86
CA ALA A 262 9.54 1.36 19.90
C ALA A 262 10.74 2.12 19.29
N GLU A 263 11.37 1.56 18.26
CA GLU A 263 12.44 2.20 17.48
C GLU A 263 11.96 3.47 16.77
N LEU A 264 10.83 3.41 16.05
CA LEU A 264 10.28 4.56 15.34
C LEU A 264 9.83 5.66 16.29
N ARG A 265 9.26 5.32 17.45
CA ARG A 265 8.92 6.29 18.49
C ARG A 265 10.15 7.03 19.02
N HIS A 266 11.20 6.27 19.34
CA HIS A 266 12.46 6.86 19.80
C HIS A 266 13.11 7.77 18.75
N LEU A 267 13.11 7.37 17.48
CA LEU A 267 13.69 8.16 16.38
C LEU A 267 12.88 9.41 16.03
N LEU A 268 11.56 9.33 16.14
CA LEU A 268 10.65 10.44 15.82
C LEU A 268 10.37 11.35 17.03
N HIS A 269 10.98 11.08 18.18
CA HIS A 269 10.68 11.75 19.46
C HIS A 269 9.16 11.77 19.78
N LEU A 270 8.47 10.67 19.45
CA LEU A 270 7.05 10.43 19.73
C LEU A 270 6.88 9.56 20.98
#